data_AF-A0A381X191-F1
#
_entry.id   AF-A0A381X191-F1
#
_cell.length_a   1.000
_cell.length_b   1.000
_cell.length_c   1.000
_cell.angle_alpha   90.00
_cell.angle_beta   90.00
_cell.angle_gamma   90.00
#
_symmetry.space_group_name_H-M   'P 1'
#
loop_
_entity.id
_entity.type
_entity.pdbx_description
1 polymer ?
#
loop_
_entity_poly.entity_id
_entity_poly.type
_entity_poly.pdbx_seq_one_letter_code
_entity_poly.pdbx_strand_id
1 'polypeptide(L)'
;MTECQYGCGKELTWDKSRKSDSGKMIPIEKATNEPHNCPNSPYNKKMKEQDGGSGYKQTSPQQTMDSSEAVLKDRVSILEAAVEAIQKKLE
;
A
#
# COMPACT_ATOMS: atom_id res chain seq x y z
N MET A 1 -2.80 23.57 14.04
CA MET A 1 -3.69 22.55 13.45
C MET A 1 -3.64 22.77 11.96
N THR A 2 -3.11 21.82 11.19
CA THR A 2 -3.09 21.93 9.73
C THR A 2 -4.18 21.02 9.20
N GLU A 3 -5.29 21.58 8.74
CA GLU A 3 -6.33 20.78 8.10
C GLU A 3 -6.00 20.56 6.63
N CYS A 4 -6.52 19.47 6.05
CA CYS A 4 -6.42 19.25 4.62
C CYS A 4 -7.09 20.38 3.82
N GLN A 5 -6.30 21.05 2.97
CA GLN A 5 -6.75 22.15 2.09
C GLN A 5 -7.90 21.78 1.12
N TYR A 6 -8.08 20.50 0.83
CA TYR A 6 -9.15 20.01 -0.06
C TYR A 6 -10.46 19.73 0.69
N GLY A 7 -10.57 20.16 1.94
CA GLY A 7 -11.82 20.11 2.71
C GLY A 7 -12.29 18.69 3.03
N CYS A 8 -11.37 17.75 3.23
CA CYS A 8 -11.76 16.40 3.68
C CYS A 8 -11.94 16.31 5.21
N GLY A 9 -11.80 17.42 5.93
CA GLY A 9 -12.01 17.51 7.39
C GLY A 9 -11.01 16.74 8.25
N LYS A 10 -9.89 16.28 7.67
CA LYS A 10 -8.87 15.53 8.41
C LYS A 10 -7.74 16.44 8.88
N GLU A 11 -7.37 16.28 10.15
CA GLU A 11 -6.21 16.93 10.74
C GLU A 11 -4.91 16.28 10.25
N LEU A 12 -3.99 17.13 9.79
CA LEU A 12 -2.68 16.75 9.30
C LEU A 12 -1.58 17.16 10.28
N THR A 13 -0.61 16.27 10.42
CA THR A 13 0.67 16.50 11.08
C THR A 13 1.81 16.29 10.10
N TRP A 14 2.93 16.93 10.38
CA TRP A 14 4.12 16.93 9.53
C TRP A 14 5.28 16.34 10.32
N ASP A 15 5.62 15.08 10.02
CA ASP A 15 6.80 14.44 10.59
C ASP A 15 8.02 14.67 9.70
N LYS A 16 9.10 15.19 10.29
CA LYS A 16 10.38 15.44 9.60
C LYS A 16 11.09 14.14 9.22
N SER A 17 10.76 13.03 9.86
CA SER A 17 11.29 11.70 9.54
C SER A 17 10.66 11.12 8.27
N ARG A 18 9.41 11.49 7.94
CA ARG A 18 8.67 10.96 6.78
C ARG A 18 8.71 11.91 5.60
N LYS A 19 9.70 11.69 4.73
CA LYS A 19 9.89 12.40 3.47
C LYS A 19 9.71 11.44 2.30
N SER A 20 9.23 11.97 1.17
CA SER A 20 9.27 11.29 -0.11
C SER A 20 10.72 11.20 -0.64
N ASP A 21 10.93 10.39 -1.67
CA ASP A 21 12.24 10.28 -2.36
C ASP A 21 12.74 11.63 -2.90
N SER A 22 11.80 12.55 -3.19
CA SER A 22 12.09 13.92 -3.61
C SER A 22 12.46 14.87 -2.46
N GLY A 23 12.51 14.38 -1.21
CA GLY A 23 12.80 15.16 -0.01
C GLY A 23 11.62 15.98 0.54
N LYS A 24 10.46 15.97 -0.14
CA LYS A 24 9.24 16.66 0.34
C LYS A 24 8.61 15.88 1.48
N MET A 25 8.23 16.57 2.55
CA MET A 25 7.53 15.97 3.69
C MET A 25 6.17 15.42 3.24
N ILE A 26 5.79 14.26 3.76
CA ILE A 26 4.50 13.63 3.46
C ILE A 26 3.51 14.06 4.55
N PRO A 27 2.34 14.63 4.20
CA PRO A 27 1.32 14.93 5.20
C PRO A 27 0.81 13.65 5.84
N ILE A 28 0.68 13.62 7.16
CA ILE A 28 0.23 12.46 7.93
C ILE A 28 -1.08 12.80 8.64
N GLU A 29 -2.03 11.89 8.69
CA GLU A 29 -3.24 12.07 9.48
C GLU A 29 -2.95 11.93 10.97
N LYS A 30 -3.32 12.92 11.76
CA LYS A 30 -3.06 12.94 13.21
C LYS A 30 -3.75 11.78 13.95
N ALA A 31 -4.90 11.32 13.45
CA ALA A 31 -5.68 10.25 14.06
C ALA A 31 -5.04 8.87 13.86
N THR A 32 -4.50 8.59 12.68
CA THR A 32 -4.03 7.24 12.30
C THR A 32 -2.51 7.13 12.19
N ASN A 33 -1.79 8.25 12.18
CA ASN A 33 -0.37 8.32 11.83
C ASN A 33 -0.03 7.73 10.44
N GLU A 34 -1.03 7.67 9.55
CA GLU A 34 -0.85 7.21 8.17
C GLU A 34 -0.72 8.37 7.18
N PRO A 35 -0.04 8.17 6.04
CA PRO A 35 0.00 9.16 4.97
C PRO A 35 -1.41 9.60 4.57
N HIS A 36 -1.63 10.90 4.53
CA HIS A 36 -2.94 11.43 4.22
C HIS A 36 -3.30 11.24 2.75
N ASN A 37 -4.30 10.40 2.51
CA ASN A 37 -4.84 10.18 1.18
C ASN A 37 -6.17 10.95 1.03
N CYS A 38 -6.10 12.16 0.46
CA CYS A 38 -7.27 13.03 0.38
C CYS A 38 -8.24 12.59 -0.73
N PRO A 39 -9.50 12.21 -0.44
CA PRO A 39 -10.46 11.83 -1.48
C PRO A 39 -10.86 12.99 -2.40
N ASN A 40 -10.73 14.23 -1.91
CA ASN A 40 -11.09 15.44 -2.64
C ASN A 40 -9.93 16.03 -3.46
N SER A 41 -8.72 15.45 -3.36
CA SER A 41 -7.56 15.91 -4.13
C SER A 41 -7.86 15.81 -5.63
N PRO A 42 -7.53 16.84 -6.44
CA PRO A 42 -7.72 16.81 -7.89
C PRO A 42 -6.96 15.65 -8.55
N TYR A 43 -5.85 15.20 -7.96
CA TYR A 43 -5.12 14.01 -8.40
C TYR A 43 -5.94 12.71 -8.20
N ASN A 44 -6.65 12.61 -7.06
CA ASN A 44 -7.46 11.43 -6.73
C ASN A 44 -8.84 11.45 -7.40
N LYS A 45 -9.42 12.62 -7.67
CA LYS A 45 -10.69 12.76 -8.40
C LYS A 45 -10.59 12.22 -9.83
N LYS A 46 -9.47 12.46 -10.53
CA LYS A 46 -9.24 11.94 -11.88
C LYS A 46 -9.14 10.42 -11.95
N MET A 47 -8.80 9.75 -10.84
CA MET A 47 -8.70 8.30 -10.75
C MET A 47 -10.00 7.60 -10.33
N LYS A 48 -11.06 8.35 -9.95
CA LYS A 48 -12.37 7.76 -9.63
C LYS A 48 -13.23 7.47 -10.86
N GLU A 49 -12.97 8.12 -11.99
CA GLU A 49 -13.70 7.89 -13.24
C GLU A 49 -13.13 6.74 -14.09
N GLN A 50 -11.98 6.20 -13.71
CA GLN A 50 -11.36 5.02 -14.32
C GLN A 50 -11.06 4.00 -13.21
N ASP A 51 -12.04 3.13 -12.95
CA ASP A 51 -11.92 1.86 -12.21
C ASP A 51 -11.27 1.89 -10.80
N GLY A 52 -12.08 1.66 -9.77
CA GLY A 52 -11.63 1.02 -8.52
C GLY A 52 -10.54 1.75 -7.71
N GLY A 53 -10.85 2.93 -7.17
CA GLY A 53 -9.94 3.66 -6.30
C GLY A 53 -9.56 2.91 -5.01
N SER A 54 -8.31 2.45 -4.93
CA SER A 54 -7.60 2.21 -3.66
C SER A 54 -6.25 2.91 -3.72
N GLY A 55 -6.19 4.09 -3.11
CA GLY A 55 -4.95 4.84 -2.97
C GLY A 55 -4.09 4.22 -1.88
N TYR A 56 -3.26 3.26 -2.29
CA TYR A 56 -1.99 2.94 -1.69
C TYR A 56 -1.00 2.78 -2.85
N LYS A 57 0.10 3.52 -2.87
CA LYS A 57 1.24 3.19 -3.74
C LYS A 57 2.02 2.10 -3.02
N GLN A 58 1.53 0.86 -3.10
CA GLN A 58 2.42 -0.29 -2.92
C GLN A 58 3.30 -0.29 -4.16
N THR A 59 4.62 -0.30 -3.97
CA THR A 59 5.53 -0.77 -5.00
C THR A 59 5.27 -2.25 -5.20
N SER A 60 4.22 -2.58 -5.95
CA SER A 60 4.03 -3.90 -6.52
C SER A 60 4.74 -3.87 -7.87
N PRO A 61 5.68 -4.80 -8.17
CA PRO A 61 5.97 -5.12 -9.55
C PRO A 61 4.63 -5.36 -10.25
N GLN A 62 4.43 -4.79 -11.44
CA GLN A 62 3.21 -4.95 -12.21
C GLN A 62 2.83 -6.43 -12.27
N GLN A 63 1.86 -6.85 -11.44
CA GLN A 63 1.27 -8.17 -11.56
C GLN A 63 0.21 -8.04 -12.64
N THR A 64 0.62 -8.35 -13.86
CA THR A 64 -0.31 -8.71 -14.91
C THR A 64 -1.19 -9.84 -14.37
N MET A 65 -2.51 -9.67 -14.45
CA MET A 65 -3.51 -10.70 -14.14
C MET A 65 -3.48 -11.80 -15.21
N ASP A 66 -2.35 -12.47 -15.38
CA ASP A 66 -2.13 -13.56 -16.34
C ASP A 66 -1.25 -14.65 -15.73
N SER A 67 -1.69 -15.25 -14.61
CA SER A 67 -1.25 -16.59 -14.18
C SER A 67 -1.83 -16.94 -12.81
N SER A 68 -3.04 -17.47 -12.79
CA SER A 68 -3.68 -17.83 -11.51
C SER A 68 -3.64 -19.32 -11.18
N GLU A 69 -3.10 -20.20 -12.03
CA GLU A 69 -3.01 -21.64 -11.69
C GLU A 69 -1.57 -22.15 -11.61
N ALA A 70 -0.74 -21.90 -12.62
CA ALA A 70 0.64 -22.37 -12.64
C ALA A 70 1.48 -21.80 -11.50
N VAL A 71 1.35 -20.49 -11.22
CA VAL A 71 2.08 -19.81 -10.14
C VAL A 71 1.60 -20.29 -8.76
N LEU A 72 0.32 -20.63 -8.61
CA LEU A 72 -0.19 -21.17 -7.35
C LEU A 72 0.34 -22.59 -7.11
N LYS A 73 0.39 -23.42 -8.15
CA LYS A 73 0.95 -24.79 -8.07
C LYS A 73 2.42 -24.77 -7.65
N ASP A 74 3.24 -23.94 -8.30
CA ASP A 74 4.65 -23.78 -7.94
C ASP A 74 4.83 -23.33 -6.49
N ARG A 75 4.03 -22.36 -6.04
CA ARG A 75 4.09 -21.87 -4.66
C ARG A 75 3.66 -22.93 -3.64
N VAL A 76 2.65 -23.74 -3.96
CA VAL A 76 2.21 -24.84 -3.09
C VAL A 76 3.30 -25.90 -2.95
N SER A 77 3.92 -26.33 -4.05
CA SER A 77 4.99 -27.33 -4.00
C SER A 77 6.20 -26.87 -3.17
N ILE A 78 6.56 -25.58 -3.23
CA ILE A 78 7.64 -25.02 -2.40
C ILE A 78 7.27 -25.06 -0.91
N LEU A 79 6.01 -24.75 -0.57
CA LEU A 79 5.55 -24.76 0.82
C LEU A 79 5.50 -26.18 1.39
N GLU A 80 5.07 -27.17 0.61
CA GLU A 80 5.04 -28.57 1.03
C GLU A 80 6.45 -29.07 1.36
N ALA A 81 7.43 -28.82 0.48
CA ALA A 81 8.83 -29.19 0.74
C ALA A 81 9.42 -28.47 1.97
N ALA A 82 9.07 -27.20 2.19
CA ALA A 82 9.53 -26.46 3.36
C ALA A 82 8.93 -27.02 4.67
N VAL A 83 7.67 -27.43 4.65
CA VAL A 83 7.00 -28.05 5.80
C VAL A 83 7.64 -29.39 6.13
N GLU A 84 7.91 -30.25 5.14
CA GLU A 84 8.62 -31.52 5.36
C GLU A 84 10.02 -31.30 5.96
N ALA A 85 10.76 -30.32 5.45
CA ALA A 85 12.08 -29.98 5.97
C ALA A 85 12.05 -29.47 7.41
N ILE A 86 10.99 -28.77 7.82
CA ILE A 86 10.77 -28.33 9.20
C ILE A 86 10.38 -29.52 10.08
N GLN A 87 9.47 -30.39 9.60
CA GLN A 87 9.04 -31.59 10.32
C GLN A 87 10.23 -32.50 10.65
N LYS A 88 11.11 -32.74 9.67
CA LYS A 88 12.34 -33.53 9.84
C LYS A 88 13.35 -32.93 10.82
N LYS A 89 13.28 -31.62 11.09
CA LYS A 89 14.13 -30.96 12.09
C LYS A 89 13.56 -31.05 13.51
N LEU A 90 12.29 -31.47 13.65
CA LEU A 90 11.60 -31.61 14.93
C LEU A 90 11.54 -33.06 15.41
N GLU A 91 11.89 -34.03 14.56
CA GLU A 91 12.18 -35.43 14.89
C GLU A 91 13.66 -35.61 15.29
#